data_AF-A0A2X0LMA4-F1
#
_entry.id   AF-A0A2X0LMA4-F1
#
_cell.length_a   1.000
_cell.length_b   1.000
_cell.length_c   1.000
_cell.angle_alpha   90.00
_cell.angle_beta   90.00
_cell.angle_gamma   90.00
#
_symmetry.space_group_name_H-M   'P 1'
#
loop_
_entity.id
_entity.type
_entity.pdbx_description
1 polymer ?
#
loop_
_entity_poly.entity_id
_entity_poly.type
_entity_poly.pdbx_seq_one_letter_code
_entity_poly.pdbx_strand_id
1 'polypeptide(L)'
;MPTAIQRALKEALVTLEDLDGIAFTRGPGMMGCLSVACHSAKALGAATAKPLIGVHHMVRRIGTAWLSQAHALTPFLTSAIPPKFPFLTLLLSGGHTLLLFASSETEFKILATTHDESIG
;
A
#
# COMPACT_ATOMS: atom_id res chain seq x y z
N MET A 1 7.99 -19.45 8.26
CA MET A 1 8.02 -18.08 7.70
C MET A 1 7.60 -18.16 6.23
N PRO A 2 6.69 -17.31 5.74
CA PRO A 2 6.29 -17.30 4.32
C PRO A 2 7.49 -17.13 3.37
N THR A 3 7.51 -17.85 2.25
CA THR A 3 8.63 -17.87 1.29
C THR A 3 9.01 -16.49 0.77
N ALA A 4 8.01 -15.63 0.52
CA ALA A 4 8.22 -14.26 0.06
C ALA A 4 9.01 -13.42 1.08
N ILE A 5 8.74 -13.60 2.38
CA ILE A 5 9.42 -12.85 3.46
C ILE A 5 10.86 -13.33 3.60
N GLN A 6 11.08 -14.65 3.59
CA GLN A 6 12.43 -15.22 3.67
C GLN A 6 13.32 -14.76 2.50
N ARG A 7 12.74 -14.73 1.29
CA ARG A 7 13.44 -14.23 0.10
C ARG A 7 13.77 -12.74 0.21
N ALA A 8 12.83 -11.92 0.66
CA ALA A 8 13.05 -10.48 0.82
C ALA A 8 14.17 -10.16 1.82
N LEU A 9 14.22 -10.85 2.98
CA LEU A 9 15.30 -10.69 3.95
C LEU A 9 16.67 -11.05 3.35
N LYS A 10 16.72 -12.13 2.56
CA LYS A 10 17.95 -12.57 1.89
C LYS A 10 18.42 -11.56 0.83
N GLU A 11 17.50 -11.02 0.03
CA GLU A 11 17.82 -10.02 -1.00
C GLU A 11 18.26 -8.69 -0.39
N ALA A 12 17.66 -8.31 0.73
CA ALA A 12 18.02 -7.10 1.48
C ALA A 12 19.29 -7.28 2.35
N LEU A 13 19.82 -8.50 2.48
CA LEU A 13 20.98 -8.84 3.33
C LEU A 13 20.79 -8.44 4.80
N VAL A 14 19.56 -8.55 5.31
CA VAL A 14 19.21 -8.26 6.71
C VAL A 14 18.54 -9.46 7.36
N THR A 15 18.62 -9.52 8.69
CA THR A 15 17.92 -10.49 9.52
C THR A 15 16.66 -9.88 10.13
N LEU A 16 15.84 -10.70 10.79
CA LEU A 16 14.67 -10.20 11.52
C LEU A 16 15.03 -9.31 12.72
N GLU A 17 16.24 -9.48 13.28
CA GLU A 17 16.69 -8.73 14.44
C GLU A 17 16.99 -7.27 14.09
N ASP A 18 17.46 -7.05 12.85
CA ASP A 18 17.78 -5.74 12.27
C ASP A 18 16.53 -4.89 11.96
N LEU A 19 15.33 -5.45 12.06
CA LEU A 19 14.09 -4.73 11.77
C LEU A 19 13.60 -3.98 13.01
N ASP A 20 13.22 -2.71 12.88
CA ASP A 20 12.64 -1.94 14.00
C ASP A 20 11.13 -2.20 14.20
N GLY A 21 10.45 -2.71 13.19
CA GLY A 21 9.00 -2.91 13.22
C GLY A 21 8.47 -3.64 11.98
N ILE A 22 7.22 -4.06 12.05
CA ILE A 22 6.55 -4.80 10.97
C ILE A 22 5.25 -4.07 10.63
N ALA A 23 5.17 -3.56 9.39
CA ALA A 23 3.94 -2.98 8.85
C ALA A 23 3.20 -3.98 7.96
N PHE A 24 1.88 -4.02 8.02
CA PHE A 24 1.05 -4.88 7.17
C PHE A 24 -0.24 -4.19 6.75
N THR A 25 -0.76 -4.55 5.58
CA THR A 25 -2.04 -4.02 5.10
C THR A 25 -3.20 -4.59 5.91
N ARG A 26 -3.94 -3.73 6.60
CA ARG A 26 -5.16 -4.10 7.34
C ARG A 26 -6.41 -4.16 6.46
N GLY A 27 -6.40 -3.45 5.33
CA GLY A 27 -7.50 -3.40 4.37
C GLY A 27 -7.70 -2.00 3.78
N PRO A 28 -8.70 -1.80 2.91
CA PRO A 28 -9.62 -2.81 2.37
C PRO A 28 -8.92 -3.76 1.38
N GLY A 29 -9.61 -4.85 1.04
CA GLY A 29 -9.12 -5.91 0.17
C GLY A 29 -9.85 -7.23 0.44
N MET A 30 -9.49 -8.28 -0.28
CA MET A 30 -10.10 -9.60 -0.09
C MET A 30 -9.78 -10.14 1.31
N MET A 31 -10.82 -10.44 2.09
CA MET A 31 -10.70 -10.85 3.49
C MET A 31 -9.78 -12.06 3.69
N GLY A 32 -9.81 -13.04 2.78
CA GLY A 32 -8.93 -14.21 2.82
C GLY A 32 -7.45 -13.83 2.74
N CYS A 33 -7.08 -12.98 1.78
CA CYS A 33 -5.71 -12.50 1.60
C CYS A 33 -5.26 -11.63 2.79
N LEU A 34 -6.12 -10.72 3.26
CA LEU A 34 -5.83 -9.86 4.42
C LEU A 34 -5.62 -10.67 5.70
N SER A 35 -6.38 -11.74 5.87
CA SER A 35 -6.22 -12.67 7.01
C SER A 35 -4.85 -13.34 7.00
N VAL A 36 -4.37 -13.83 5.85
CA VAL A 36 -3.04 -14.44 5.74
C VAL A 36 -1.93 -13.44 6.06
N ALA A 37 -2.02 -12.21 5.54
CA ALA A 37 -1.06 -11.16 5.84
C ALA A 37 -1.06 -10.77 7.32
N CYS A 38 -2.24 -10.58 7.91
CA CYS A 38 -2.42 -10.24 9.32
C CYS A 38 -1.86 -11.33 10.26
N HIS A 39 -2.18 -12.61 10.00
CA HIS A 39 -1.66 -13.72 10.81
C HIS A 39 -0.14 -13.85 10.68
N SER A 40 0.41 -13.69 9.47
CA SER A 40 1.86 -13.74 9.26
C SER A 40 2.58 -12.60 9.99
N ALA A 41 2.06 -11.38 9.91
CA ALA A 41 2.61 -10.23 10.61
C ALA A 41 2.56 -10.41 12.13
N LYS A 42 1.41 -10.85 12.67
CA LYS A 42 1.26 -11.13 14.11
C LYS A 42 2.20 -12.21 14.60
N ALA A 43 2.33 -13.32 13.86
CA ALA A 43 3.24 -14.40 14.22
C ALA A 43 4.71 -13.92 14.24
N LEU A 44 5.11 -13.11 13.26
CA LEU A 44 6.45 -12.52 13.22
C LEU A 44 6.66 -11.54 14.37
N GLY A 45 5.76 -10.59 14.59
CA GLY A 45 5.87 -9.61 15.68
C GLY A 45 5.88 -10.26 17.06
N ALA A 46 5.11 -11.33 17.27
CA ALA A 46 5.15 -12.11 18.50
C ALA A 46 6.49 -12.85 18.69
N ALA A 47 7.07 -13.41 17.62
CA ALA A 47 8.33 -14.12 17.68
C ALA A 47 9.54 -13.18 17.86
N THR A 48 9.48 -11.97 17.33
CA THR A 48 10.60 -11.00 17.34
C THR A 48 10.44 -9.89 18.38
N ALA A 49 9.31 -9.86 19.08
CA ALA A 49 8.91 -8.77 19.98
C ALA A 49 8.96 -7.37 19.34
N LYS A 50 8.74 -7.29 18.01
CA LYS A 50 8.77 -6.03 17.26
C LYS A 50 7.37 -5.40 17.17
N PRO A 51 7.27 -4.06 17.16
CA PRO A 51 6.00 -3.37 17.03
C PRO A 51 5.32 -3.68 15.68
N LEU A 52 3.99 -3.80 15.72
CA LEU A 52 3.14 -4.08 14.55
C LEU A 52 2.32 -2.86 14.15
N ILE A 53 2.38 -2.47 12.88
CA ILE A 53 1.66 -1.32 12.34
C ILE A 53 0.66 -1.80 11.29
N GLY A 54 -0.63 -1.66 11.58
CA GLY A 54 -1.70 -1.93 10.63
C GLY A 54 -1.91 -0.74 9.70
N VAL A 55 -1.49 -0.86 8.45
CA VAL A 55 -1.59 0.18 7.43
C VAL A 55 -2.90 0.02 6.66
N HIS A 56 -3.67 1.11 6.56
CA HIS A 56 -4.87 1.11 5.72
C HIS A 56 -4.44 1.30 4.25
N HIS A 57 -4.78 0.36 3.38
CA HIS A 57 -4.46 0.41 1.95
C HIS A 57 -5.05 1.65 1.29
N MET A 58 -6.26 2.04 1.71
CA MET A 58 -7.01 3.15 1.13
C MET A 58 -7.13 4.31 2.12
N VAL A 59 -6.13 5.17 2.23
CA VAL A 59 -6.06 6.12 3.36
C VAL A 59 -7.13 7.23 3.32
N ARG A 60 -7.92 7.38 2.23
CA ARG A 60 -9.02 8.37 2.20
C ARG A 60 -10.23 7.92 1.39
N ARG A 61 -11.43 8.10 1.95
CA ARG A 61 -12.70 8.04 1.20
C ARG A 61 -13.04 9.43 0.68
N ILE A 62 -13.31 9.57 -0.61
CA ILE A 62 -13.78 10.82 -1.22
C ILE A 62 -15.12 10.50 -1.90
N GLY A 63 -16.22 10.95 -1.29
CA GLY A 63 -17.57 10.57 -1.72
C GLY A 63 -17.80 9.06 -1.53
N THR A 64 -18.14 8.36 -2.61
CA THR A 64 -18.34 6.90 -2.66
C THR A 64 -17.07 6.13 -3.00
N ALA A 65 -16.02 6.81 -3.47
CA ALA A 65 -14.79 6.17 -3.92
C ALA A 65 -13.71 6.14 -2.82
N TRP A 66 -12.97 5.05 -2.78
CA TRP A 66 -11.78 4.92 -1.94
C TRP A 66 -10.54 5.32 -2.73
N LEU A 67 -9.62 6.03 -2.08
CA LEU A 67 -8.33 6.42 -2.65
C LEU A 67 -7.18 5.60 -2.05
N SER A 68 -6.38 4.98 -2.91
CA SER A 68 -5.09 4.39 -2.52
C SER A 68 -4.01 5.48 -2.53
N GLN A 69 -3.79 6.12 -1.38
CA GLN A 69 -2.68 7.09 -1.23
C GLN A 69 -1.34 6.41 -1.46
N ALA A 70 -1.19 5.13 -1.08
CA ALA A 70 0.02 4.36 -1.32
C ALA A 70 0.34 4.27 -2.82
N HIS A 71 -0.65 3.97 -3.67
CA HIS A 71 -0.43 3.89 -5.12
C HIS A 71 -0.16 5.26 -5.76
N ALA A 72 -0.84 6.31 -5.28
CA ALA A 72 -0.62 7.66 -5.79
C ALA A 72 0.79 8.21 -5.47
N LEU A 73 1.38 7.75 -4.36
CA LEU A 73 2.72 8.16 -3.92
C LEU A 73 3.84 7.21 -4.36
N THR A 74 3.54 6.05 -4.93
CA THR A 74 4.55 5.11 -5.47
C THR A 74 5.62 5.78 -6.34
N PRO A 75 5.30 6.76 -7.23
CA PRO A 75 6.32 7.43 -8.04
C PRO A 75 7.43 8.13 -7.22
N PHE A 76 7.16 8.54 -5.99
CA PHE A 76 8.21 9.10 -5.11
C PHE A 76 9.23 8.07 -4.63
N LEU A 77 8.86 6.78 -4.65
CA LEU A 77 9.73 5.67 -4.23
C LEU A 77 10.41 4.97 -5.41
N THR A 78 9.78 4.99 -6.59
CA THR A 78 10.24 4.18 -7.74
C THR A 78 10.78 4.99 -8.91
N SER A 79 10.41 6.27 -9.03
CA SER A 79 10.87 7.10 -10.14
C SER A 79 12.23 7.71 -9.86
N ALA A 80 13.12 7.69 -10.85
CA ALA A 80 14.39 8.42 -10.80
C ALA A 80 14.19 9.95 -10.69
N ILE A 81 13.06 10.45 -11.20
CA ILE A 81 12.68 11.86 -11.09
C ILE A 81 11.27 11.90 -10.49
N PRO A 82 11.14 12.15 -9.17
CA PRO A 82 9.84 12.21 -8.53
C PRO A 82 9.05 13.43 -9.02
N PRO A 83 7.73 13.30 -9.22
CA PRO A 83 6.88 14.43 -9.61
C PRO A 83 6.84 15.48 -8.48
N LYS A 84 6.74 16.76 -8.84
CA LYS A 84 6.51 17.84 -7.88
C LYS A 84 5.01 18.11 -7.80
N PHE A 85 4.52 18.46 -6.60
CA PHE A 85 3.16 18.90 -6.43
C PHE A 85 2.92 20.28 -7.09
N PRO A 86 1.71 20.54 -7.63
CA PRO A 86 0.62 19.58 -7.82
C PRO A 86 0.83 18.72 -9.09
N PHE A 87 0.38 17.46 -9.06
CA PHE A 87 0.46 16.56 -10.21
C PHE A 87 -0.80 15.72 -10.40
N LEU A 88 -0.94 15.13 -11.59
CA LEU A 88 -2.01 14.19 -11.92
C LEU A 88 -1.49 12.74 -11.86
N THR A 89 -2.32 11.84 -11.35
CA THR A 89 -2.05 10.40 -11.35
C THR A 89 -3.18 9.66 -12.03
N LEU A 90 -2.85 8.84 -13.02
CA LEU A 90 -3.76 7.88 -13.61
C LEU A 90 -3.46 6.50 -13.02
N LEU A 91 -4.35 5.98 -12.17
CA LEU A 91 -4.24 4.66 -11.57
C LEU A 91 -5.05 3.66 -12.40
N LEU A 92 -4.34 2.77 -13.08
CA LEU A 92 -4.90 1.66 -13.85
C LEU A 92 -4.37 0.34 -13.28
N SER A 93 -5.26 -0.43 -12.66
CA SER A 93 -4.98 -1.79 -12.16
C SER A 93 -6.24 -2.65 -12.31
N GLY A 94 -6.15 -3.97 -12.07
CA GLY A 94 -7.33 -4.87 -12.02
C GLY A 94 -8.29 -4.65 -10.84
N GLY A 95 -8.25 -3.47 -10.24
CA GLY A 95 -9.22 -3.03 -9.21
C GLY A 95 -9.41 -1.52 -9.18
N HIS A 96 -8.72 -0.77 -10.07
CA HIS A 96 -8.76 0.68 -10.08
C HIS A 96 -8.70 1.22 -11.51
N THR A 97 -9.56 2.18 -11.80
CA THR A 97 -9.49 3.01 -12.99
C THR A 97 -9.87 4.42 -12.57
N LEU A 98 -8.85 5.17 -12.13
CA LEU A 98 -9.01 6.45 -11.43
C LEU A 98 -8.07 7.52 -11.99
N LEU A 99 -8.58 8.72 -12.21
CA LEU A 99 -7.78 9.92 -12.44
C LEU A 99 -7.79 10.78 -11.18
N LEU A 100 -6.61 11.09 -10.67
CA LEU A 100 -6.39 11.78 -9.41
C LEU A 100 -5.60 13.07 -9.63
N PHE A 101 -5.90 14.08 -8.84
CA PHE A 101 -5.13 15.30 -8.68
C PHE A 101 -4.54 15.33 -7.27
N ALA A 102 -3.21 15.31 -7.17
CA ALA A 102 -2.47 15.38 -5.92
C ALA A 102 -1.95 16.80 -5.72
N SER A 103 -2.42 17.47 -4.66
CA SER A 103 -2.01 18.83 -4.29
C SER A 103 -0.86 18.84 -3.28
N SER A 104 -0.79 17.81 -2.44
CA SER A 104 0.25 17.61 -1.43
C SER A 104 0.34 16.13 -1.05
N GLU A 105 1.27 15.77 -0.15
CA GLU A 105 1.44 14.40 0.36
C GLU A 105 0.17 13.83 1.02
N THR A 106 -0.72 14.71 1.49
CA THR A 106 -1.95 14.33 2.21
C THR A 106 -3.23 14.74 1.48
N GLU A 107 -3.13 15.62 0.47
CA GLU A 107 -4.27 16.16 -0.24
C GLU A 107 -4.38 15.64 -1.67
N PHE A 108 -5.48 14.93 -1.90
CA PHE A 108 -5.81 14.32 -3.18
C PHE A 108 -7.27 14.56 -3.52
N LYS A 109 -7.56 14.72 -4.80
CA LYS A 109 -8.91 14.85 -5.35
C LYS A 109 -9.10 13.84 -6.49
N ILE A 110 -10.17 13.07 -6.44
CA ILE A 110 -10.58 12.21 -7.56
C ILE A 110 -11.23 13.10 -8.61
N LEU A 111 -10.67 13.13 -9.81
CA LEU A 111 -11.21 13.86 -10.97
C LEU A 111 -12.15 12.98 -11.80
N ALA A 112 -11.81 11.70 -11.95
CA ALA A 112 -12.65 10.72 -12.64
C ALA A 112 -12.45 9.32 -12.05
N THR A 113 -13.50 8.50 -12.11
CA THR A 113 -13.49 7.08 -11.75
C THR A 113 -14.33 6.31 -12.75
N THR A 114 -14.06 5.01 -12.90
CA THR A 114 -15.02 4.09 -13.51
C THR A 114 -16.25 3.91 -12.60
N HIS A 115 -17.40 3.66 -13.22
CA HIS A 115 -18.68 3.41 -12.53
C HIS A 115 -18.99 1.93 -12.35
N ASP A 116 -18.38 1.08 -13.18
CA ASP A 116 -18.61 -0.36 -13.24
C ASP A 116 -17.38 -1.11 -12.72
N GLU A 117 -16.60 -1.69 -13.62
CA GLU A 117 -15.42 -2.48 -13.34
C GLU A 117 -14.17 -1.68 -13.69
N SER A 118 -13.07 -2.03 -13.03
CA SER A 118 -11.76 -1.56 -13.47
C SER A 118 -11.37 -2.22 -14.79
N ILE A 119 -10.46 -1.58 -15.54
CA ILE A 119 -10.03 -2.04 -16.86
C ILE A 119 -9.36 -3.42 -16.90
N GLY A 120 -8.86 -3.93 -15.76
CA GLY A 120 -8.04 -5.15 -15.68
C GLY A 120 -8.73 -6.34 -15.05
#